data_AF-A0A1S7P9S1-F1
#
_entry.id   AF-A0A1S7P9S1-F1
#
_cell.length_a   1.000
_cell.length_b   1.000
_cell.length_c   1.000
_cell.angle_alpha   90.00
_cell.angle_beta   90.00
_cell.angle_gamma   90.00
#
_symmetry.space_group_name_H-M   'P 1'
#
loop_
_entity.id
_entity.type
_entity.pdbx_description
1 polymer ?
#
loop_
_entity_poly.entity_id
_entity_poly.type
_entity_poly.pdbx_seq_one_letter_code
_entity_poly.pdbx_strand_id
1 'polypeptide(L)'
;MKKTTWLSRLGSLGRCRSGAAAVEMGILAPLLVLLLAVVIEVGRGWLSYDRFMTVVDNSARWAARFPEFEERVRTGIPTFVVLSGSGILQAGKLDLTLRSVKLIDNVARLQFPAHNFKGSAEDVPWEKTVLANGFGPQEAVIVVSGRYSYRPLISVLADITLKFEYVAAVNPFFSQRYPYQSGKSDFAKWNLKRSPFKPN
;
A
#
# COMPACT_ATOMS: atom_id res chain seq x y z
N MET A 1 59.05 8.63 55.28
CA MET A 1 58.17 7.64 54.61
C MET A 1 56.77 8.22 54.49
N LYS A 2 56.33 8.66 53.30
CA LYS A 2 54.96 9.16 53.05
C LYS A 2 54.18 8.09 52.29
N LYS A 3 53.30 7.35 53.00
CA LYS A 3 52.43 6.33 52.40
C LYS A 3 51.17 6.98 51.82
N THR A 4 51.06 6.92 50.50
CA THR A 4 49.86 6.49 49.74
C THR A 4 48.50 7.07 50.18
N THR A 5 48.17 8.28 49.72
CA THR A 5 46.82 8.89 49.78
C THR A 5 46.12 8.95 48.41
N TRP A 6 46.46 8.06 47.48
CA TRP A 6 45.83 8.00 46.15
C TRP A 6 44.63 7.06 46.06
N LEU A 7 44.54 6.04 46.92
CA LEU A 7 43.47 5.03 46.87
C LEU A 7 42.11 5.53 47.39
N SER A 8 42.09 6.58 48.21
CA SER A 8 40.84 7.12 48.79
C SER A 8 40.04 8.02 47.84
N ARG A 9 40.57 8.40 46.67
CA ARG A 9 39.86 9.21 45.67
C ARG A 9 39.04 8.39 44.67
N LEU A 10 39.34 7.11 44.50
CA LEU A 10 38.53 6.20 43.66
C LEU A 10 37.24 5.76 44.36
N GLY A 11 37.22 5.71 45.70
CA GLY A 11 36.02 5.38 46.48
C GLY A 11 34.96 6.48 46.56
N SER A 12 35.27 7.73 46.22
CA SER A 12 34.30 8.84 46.29
C SER A 12 33.50 9.05 45.01
N LEU A 13 33.89 8.46 43.88
CA LEU A 13 33.10 8.49 42.63
C LEU A 13 31.79 7.70 42.77
N GLY A 14 31.77 6.65 43.59
CA GLY A 14 30.57 5.87 43.91
C GLY A 14 29.64 6.50 44.96
N ARG A 15 29.99 7.67 45.53
CA ARG A 15 29.25 8.28 46.65
C ARG A 15 28.41 9.50 46.24
N CYS A 16 28.57 9.98 45.01
CA CYS A 16 27.73 11.02 44.42
C CYS A 16 26.54 10.34 43.73
N ARG A 17 25.31 10.55 44.23
CA ARG A 17 24.07 10.04 43.62
C ARG A 17 23.97 10.36 42.13
N SER A 18 24.55 11.47 41.67
CA SER A 18 24.61 11.85 40.25
C SER A 18 25.56 10.99 39.40
N GLY A 19 26.68 10.50 39.97
CA GLY A 19 27.65 9.66 39.27
C GLY A 19 27.17 8.21 39.12
N ALA A 20 26.55 7.65 40.16
CA ALA A 20 25.91 6.35 40.09
C ALA A 20 24.75 6.35 39.08
N ALA A 21 23.89 7.39 39.10
CA ALA A 21 22.81 7.54 38.14
C ALA A 21 23.31 7.69 36.69
N ALA A 22 24.45 8.35 36.46
CA ALA A 22 25.05 8.46 35.13
C ALA A 22 25.53 7.10 34.60
N VAL A 23 26.10 6.25 35.46
CA VAL A 23 26.51 4.88 35.08
C VAL A 23 25.30 3.98 34.83
N GLU A 24 24.29 4.05 35.70
CA GLU A 24 23.03 3.33 35.52
C GLU A 24 22.32 3.74 34.22
N MET A 25 22.26 5.04 33.92
CA MET A 25 21.73 5.55 32.66
C MET A 25 22.60 5.19 31.46
N GLY A 26 23.93 5.13 31.61
CA GLY A 26 24.82 4.68 30.54
C GLY A 26 24.59 3.23 30.12
N ILE A 27 24.21 2.36 31.07
CA ILE A 27 23.86 0.95 30.82
C ILE A 27 22.43 0.84 30.28
N LEU A 28 21.49 1.64 30.77
CA LEU A 28 20.09 1.63 30.35
C LEU A 28 19.87 2.29 28.98
N ALA A 29 20.62 3.33 28.65
CA ALA A 29 20.44 4.14 27.45
C ALA A 29 20.49 3.34 26.13
N PRO A 30 21.42 2.39 25.92
CA PRO A 30 21.41 1.53 24.72
C PRO A 30 20.09 0.77 24.55
N LEU A 31 19.52 0.26 25.64
CA LEU A 31 18.26 -0.48 25.62
C LEU A 31 17.08 0.45 25.32
N LEU A 32 17.09 1.67 25.86
CA LEU A 32 16.08 2.69 25.54
C LEU A 32 16.17 3.16 24.09
N VAL A 33 17.37 3.30 23.52
CA VAL A 33 17.55 3.64 22.11
C VAL A 33 17.05 2.51 21.21
N LEU A 34 17.32 1.25 21.54
CA LEU A 34 16.78 0.10 20.80
C LEU A 34 15.25 0.06 20.87
N LEU A 35 14.67 0.30 22.04
CA LEU A 35 13.21 0.37 22.20
C LEU A 35 12.62 1.48 21.32
N LEU A 36 13.21 2.68 21.37
CA LEU A 36 12.76 3.81 20.55
C LEU A 36 12.89 3.50 19.06
N ALA A 37 14.00 2.87 18.65
CA ALA A 37 14.21 2.43 17.28
C ALA A 37 13.12 1.47 16.81
N VAL A 38 12.74 0.49 17.63
CA VAL A 38 11.65 -0.45 17.34
C VAL A 38 10.31 0.30 17.20
N VAL A 39 9.99 1.22 18.12
CA VAL A 39 8.73 1.99 18.08
C VAL A 39 8.65 2.82 16.80
N ILE A 40 9.74 3.49 16.42
CA ILE A 40 9.81 4.28 15.18
C ILE A 40 9.63 3.38 13.96
N GLU A 41 10.29 2.22 13.93
CA GLU A 41 10.22 1.30 12.80
C GLU A 41 8.81 0.72 12.63
N VAL A 42 8.16 0.32 13.73
CA VAL A 42 6.76 -0.14 13.73
C VAL A 42 5.83 0.96 13.25
N GLY A 43 5.97 2.18 13.77
CA GLY A 43 5.14 3.32 13.36
C GLY A 43 5.29 3.65 11.88
N ARG A 44 6.52 3.63 11.37
CA ARG A 44 6.82 3.85 9.95
C ARG A 44 6.26 2.72 9.08
N GLY A 45 6.39 1.46 9.53
CA GLY A 45 5.84 0.30 8.83
C GLY A 45 4.33 0.37 8.73
N TRP A 46 3.67 0.71 9.84
CA TRP A 46 2.22 0.91 9.90
C TRP A 46 1.75 2.03 8.96
N LEU A 47 2.37 3.20 9.00
CA LEU A 47 2.03 4.30 8.10
C LEU A 47 2.20 3.89 6.63
N SER A 48 3.26 3.14 6.32
CA SER A 48 3.50 2.66 4.96
C SER A 48 2.42 1.66 4.52
N TYR A 49 2.04 0.75 5.39
CA TYR A 49 0.98 -0.22 5.11
C TYR A 49 -0.38 0.46 4.88
N ASP A 50 -0.76 1.41 5.75
CA ASP A 50 -2.00 2.18 5.62
C ASP A 50 -2.09 2.96 4.30
N ARG A 51 -1.00 3.63 3.91
CA ARG A 51 -0.93 4.35 2.62
C ARG A 51 -0.97 3.39 1.44
N PHE A 52 -0.33 2.24 1.56
CA PHE A 52 -0.36 1.20 0.54
C PHE A 52 -1.78 0.69 0.31
N MET A 53 -2.52 0.34 1.37
CA MET A 53 -3.92 -0.05 1.28
C MET A 53 -4.77 1.04 0.62
N THR A 54 -4.58 2.29 1.05
CA THR A 54 -5.30 3.45 0.49
C THR A 54 -5.08 3.59 -1.03
N VAL A 55 -3.86 3.37 -1.52
CA VAL A 55 -3.56 3.42 -2.97
C VAL A 55 -4.28 2.30 -3.72
N VAL A 56 -4.30 1.08 -3.17
CA VAL A 56 -4.99 -0.07 -3.78
C VAL A 56 -6.51 0.17 -3.82
N ASP A 57 -7.11 0.61 -2.71
CA ASP A 57 -8.54 0.93 -2.62
C ASP A 57 -8.93 2.06 -3.57
N ASN A 58 -8.14 3.14 -3.61
CA ASN A 58 -8.39 4.25 -4.50
C ASN A 58 -8.20 3.87 -5.98
N SER A 59 -7.31 2.90 -6.27
CA SER A 59 -7.13 2.38 -7.63
C SER A 59 -8.35 1.59 -8.07
N ALA A 60 -8.88 0.75 -7.19
CA ALA A 60 -10.13 0.03 -7.42
C ALA A 60 -11.31 0.99 -7.61
N ARG A 61 -11.47 1.98 -6.72
CA ARG A 61 -12.51 3.00 -6.82
C ARG A 61 -12.37 3.87 -8.07
N TRP A 62 -11.15 4.21 -8.48
CA TRP A 62 -10.91 4.96 -9.72
C TRP A 62 -11.34 4.12 -10.92
N ALA A 63 -10.92 2.86 -11.01
CA ALA A 63 -11.32 1.96 -12.07
C ALA A 63 -12.85 1.77 -12.14
N ALA A 64 -13.51 1.66 -10.99
CA ALA A 64 -14.97 1.51 -10.89
C ALA A 64 -15.79 2.69 -11.40
N ARG A 65 -15.20 3.89 -11.49
CA ARG A 65 -15.86 5.07 -12.08
C ARG A 65 -16.00 4.97 -13.58
N PHE A 66 -15.14 4.20 -14.22
CA PHE A 66 -15.14 4.08 -15.67
C PHE A 66 -15.89 2.82 -16.08
N PRO A 67 -16.64 2.89 -17.19
CA PRO A 67 -17.36 1.75 -17.72
C PRO A 67 -16.48 0.69 -18.35
N GLU A 68 -15.31 1.10 -18.79
CA GLU A 68 -14.39 0.26 -19.54
C GLU A 68 -12.96 0.53 -19.13
N PHE A 69 -12.10 -0.43 -19.48
CA PHE A 69 -10.66 -0.32 -19.28
C PHE A 69 -10.02 0.54 -20.40
N GLU A 70 -10.39 1.83 -20.37
CA GLU A 70 -9.95 2.88 -21.29
C GLU A 70 -8.61 3.50 -20.88
N GLU A 71 -8.05 4.33 -21.76
CA GLU A 71 -6.84 5.11 -21.51
C GLU A 71 -6.91 5.94 -20.21
N ARG A 72 -8.09 6.41 -19.81
CA ARG A 72 -8.31 7.13 -18.55
C ARG A 72 -8.00 6.32 -17.30
N VAL A 73 -8.22 5.01 -17.35
CA VAL A 73 -7.90 4.09 -16.26
C VAL A 73 -6.42 3.73 -16.31
N ARG A 74 -5.92 3.42 -17.51
CA ARG A 74 -4.50 3.08 -17.77
C ARG A 74 -3.53 4.18 -17.36
N THR A 75 -3.90 5.42 -17.65
CA THR A 75 -3.10 6.60 -17.29
C THR A 75 -3.46 7.10 -15.90
N GLY A 76 -4.74 7.16 -15.54
CA GLY A 76 -5.19 7.82 -14.32
C GLY A 76 -4.83 7.10 -13.03
N ILE A 77 -4.72 5.77 -13.02
CA ILE A 77 -4.22 5.04 -11.85
C ILE A 77 -2.75 5.40 -11.57
N PRO A 78 -1.80 5.25 -12.52
CA PRO A 78 -0.41 5.58 -12.25
C PRO A 78 -0.15 7.09 -12.09
N THR A 79 -0.94 7.99 -12.70
CA THR A 79 -0.72 9.45 -12.61
C THR A 79 -1.50 10.12 -11.49
N PHE A 80 -2.75 9.76 -11.23
CA PHE A 80 -3.55 10.44 -10.21
C PHE A 80 -3.56 9.67 -8.91
N VAL A 81 -3.88 8.37 -8.96
CA VAL A 81 -4.04 7.59 -7.73
C VAL A 81 -2.70 7.32 -7.06
N VAL A 82 -1.71 6.84 -7.83
CA VAL A 82 -0.40 6.53 -7.29
C VAL A 82 0.34 7.80 -6.90
N LEU A 83 0.38 8.86 -7.73
CA LEU A 83 1.12 10.08 -7.35
C LEU A 83 0.48 10.83 -6.18
N SER A 84 -0.85 10.86 -6.06
CA SER A 84 -1.51 11.54 -4.92
C SER A 84 -1.50 10.70 -3.65
N GLY A 85 -1.57 9.37 -3.77
CA GLY A 85 -1.60 8.45 -2.64
C GLY A 85 -0.22 7.97 -2.19
N SER A 86 0.83 8.14 -3.01
CA SER A 86 2.15 7.58 -2.71
C SER A 86 2.77 8.27 -1.51
N GLY A 87 2.68 9.59 -1.34
CA GLY A 87 3.18 10.28 -0.14
C GLY A 87 4.55 9.77 0.34
N ILE A 88 4.56 8.97 1.42
CA ILE A 88 5.74 8.33 2.02
C ILE A 88 6.23 7.03 1.34
N LEU A 89 5.42 6.45 0.46
CA LEU A 89 5.73 5.28 -0.35
C LEU A 89 6.64 5.67 -1.51
N GLN A 90 7.54 4.75 -1.83
CA GLN A 90 8.38 4.83 -3.01
C GLN A 90 7.66 4.14 -4.18
N ALA A 91 7.27 4.89 -5.20
CA ALA A 91 6.50 4.39 -6.34
C ALA A 91 7.18 3.21 -7.07
N GLY A 92 8.51 3.15 -7.09
CA GLY A 92 9.26 2.05 -7.71
C GLY A 92 9.27 0.74 -6.91
N LYS A 93 8.64 0.71 -5.73
CA LYS A 93 8.50 -0.49 -4.89
C LYS A 93 7.05 -0.99 -4.81
N LEU A 94 6.17 -0.37 -5.59
CA LEU A 94 4.75 -0.66 -5.63
C LEU A 94 4.41 -1.39 -6.92
N ASP A 95 3.91 -2.60 -6.77
CA ASP A 95 3.33 -3.40 -7.85
C ASP A 95 1.81 -3.32 -7.75
N LEU A 96 1.14 -3.10 -8.89
CA LEU A 96 -0.31 -3.00 -8.98
C LEU A 96 -0.80 -3.74 -10.21
N THR A 97 -1.78 -4.61 -10.00
CA THR A 97 -2.44 -5.40 -11.04
C THR A 97 -3.95 -5.24 -10.94
N LEU A 98 -4.58 -4.87 -12.04
CA LEU A 98 -6.04 -4.82 -12.17
C LEU A 98 -6.55 -6.02 -12.95
N ARG A 99 -7.66 -6.58 -12.49
CA ARG A 99 -8.40 -7.67 -13.13
C ARG A 99 -9.88 -7.28 -13.20
N SER A 100 -10.53 -7.70 -14.27
CA SER A 100 -11.98 -7.74 -14.35
C SER A 100 -12.45 -9.16 -14.19
N VAL A 101 -13.43 -9.37 -13.32
CA VAL A 101 -13.93 -10.68 -12.94
C VAL A 101 -15.44 -10.69 -13.11
N LYS A 102 -16.00 -11.81 -13.53
CA LYS A 102 -17.43 -12.11 -13.45
C LYS A 102 -17.62 -13.30 -12.52
N LEU A 103 -18.58 -13.21 -11.62
CA LEU A 103 -19.00 -14.37 -10.82
C LEU A 103 -20.00 -15.20 -11.60
N ILE A 104 -19.61 -16.42 -11.96
CA ILE A 104 -20.49 -17.40 -12.61
C ILE A 104 -20.50 -18.63 -11.69
N ASP A 105 -21.67 -18.96 -11.14
CA ASP A 105 -21.86 -20.09 -10.23
C ASP A 105 -20.90 -20.07 -9.01
N ASN A 106 -20.74 -18.90 -8.38
CA ASN A 106 -19.76 -18.65 -7.30
C ASN A 106 -18.30 -18.90 -7.69
N VAL A 107 -17.99 -18.99 -8.98
CA VAL A 107 -16.62 -19.05 -9.47
C VAL A 107 -16.26 -17.72 -10.13
N ALA A 108 -15.20 -17.10 -9.62
CA ALA A 108 -14.62 -15.91 -10.20
C ALA A 108 -13.93 -16.24 -11.53
N ARG A 109 -14.44 -15.70 -12.65
CA ARG A 109 -13.83 -15.85 -13.98
C ARG A 109 -13.36 -14.53 -14.52
N LEU A 110 -12.13 -14.49 -15.04
CA LEU A 110 -11.59 -13.27 -15.66
C LEU A 110 -12.37 -12.91 -16.93
N GLN A 111 -12.72 -11.63 -17.07
CA GLN A 111 -13.36 -11.10 -18.28
C GLN A 111 -12.34 -10.66 -19.34
N PHE A 112 -11.14 -10.24 -18.91
CA PHE A 112 -10.00 -9.96 -19.79
C PHE A 112 -8.66 -10.20 -19.05
N PRO A 113 -7.53 -10.25 -19.77
CA PRO A 113 -6.21 -10.48 -19.15
C PRO A 113 -5.86 -9.44 -18.09
N ALA A 114 -5.15 -9.85 -17.04
CA ALA A 114 -4.70 -8.93 -15.99
C ALA A 114 -3.85 -7.79 -16.58
N HIS A 115 -3.99 -6.59 -16.03
CA HIS A 115 -3.21 -5.43 -16.44
C HIS A 115 -2.33 -4.91 -15.31
N ASN A 116 -1.03 -4.77 -15.61
CA ASN A 116 0.01 -4.36 -14.67
C ASN A 116 0.38 -2.89 -14.90
N PHE A 117 0.37 -2.06 -13.86
CA PHE A 117 0.63 -0.61 -14.00
C PHE A 117 2.08 -0.19 -13.74
N LYS A 118 2.72 -0.74 -12.71
CA LYS A 118 4.07 -0.34 -12.25
C LYS A 118 5.02 -1.53 -12.09
N GLY A 119 4.45 -2.70 -11.87
CA GLY A 119 5.10 -4.02 -11.79
C GLY A 119 4.00 -5.08 -11.71
N SER A 120 4.31 -6.29 -11.25
CA SER A 120 3.35 -7.40 -11.24
C SER A 120 2.97 -7.84 -9.83
N ALA A 121 1.66 -7.83 -9.58
CA ALA A 121 0.99 -8.43 -8.42
C ALA A 121 -0.01 -9.51 -8.90
N GLU A 122 0.32 -10.19 -10.00
CA GLU A 122 -0.53 -11.22 -10.61
C GLU A 122 -0.67 -12.47 -9.72
N ASP A 123 0.34 -12.76 -8.92
CA ASP A 123 0.44 -13.89 -8.01
C ASP A 123 -0.19 -13.64 -6.62
N VAL A 124 -0.63 -12.40 -6.34
CA VAL A 124 -1.33 -12.09 -5.09
C VAL A 124 -2.73 -12.71 -5.10
N PRO A 125 -3.06 -13.62 -4.16
CA PRO A 125 -4.33 -14.34 -4.14
C PRO A 125 -5.50 -13.37 -3.89
N TRP A 126 -6.53 -13.43 -4.74
CA TRP A 126 -7.61 -12.43 -4.76
C TRP A 126 -9.02 -13.06 -4.77
N GLU A 127 -9.12 -14.33 -5.12
CA GLU A 127 -10.37 -15.06 -5.28
C GLU A 127 -11.15 -15.11 -3.96
N LYS A 128 -10.45 -15.32 -2.84
CA LYS A 128 -11.04 -15.31 -1.50
C LYS A 128 -11.68 -13.96 -1.15
N THR A 129 -11.06 -12.85 -1.54
CA THR A 129 -11.58 -11.50 -1.30
C THR A 129 -12.87 -11.26 -2.06
N VAL A 130 -12.95 -11.73 -3.31
CA VAL A 130 -14.17 -11.62 -4.12
C VAL A 130 -15.31 -12.43 -3.49
N LEU A 131 -15.04 -13.65 -3.05
CA LEU A 131 -16.05 -14.51 -2.42
C LEU A 131 -16.50 -13.99 -1.06
N ALA A 132 -15.58 -13.46 -0.25
CA ALA A 132 -15.88 -12.92 1.08
C ALA A 132 -16.77 -11.66 1.03
N ASN A 133 -16.67 -10.87 -0.04
CA ASN A 133 -17.43 -9.62 -0.20
C ASN A 133 -18.89 -9.82 -0.63
N GLY A 134 -19.32 -11.06 -0.93
CA GLY A 134 -20.73 -11.38 -1.14
C GLY A 134 -21.36 -10.77 -2.40
N PHE A 135 -20.57 -10.56 -3.46
CA PHE A 135 -21.07 -10.05 -4.74
C PHE A 135 -22.11 -11.00 -5.38
N GLY A 136 -23.08 -10.43 -6.08
CA GLY A 136 -24.18 -11.17 -6.69
C GLY A 136 -23.79 -12.03 -7.89
N PRO A 137 -24.62 -13.00 -8.27
CA PRO A 137 -24.37 -13.84 -9.44
C PRO A 137 -24.39 -13.01 -10.72
N GLN A 138 -23.43 -13.29 -11.62
CA GLN A 138 -23.18 -12.59 -12.87
C GLN A 138 -22.77 -11.11 -12.74
N GLU A 139 -22.43 -10.65 -11.55
CA GLU A 139 -21.89 -9.31 -11.38
C GLU A 139 -20.46 -9.21 -11.92
N ALA A 140 -20.17 -8.05 -12.51
CA ALA A 140 -18.84 -7.62 -12.85
C ALA A 140 -18.18 -7.06 -11.58
N VAL A 141 -16.98 -7.55 -11.29
CA VAL A 141 -16.17 -7.18 -10.14
C VAL A 141 -14.82 -6.73 -10.66
N ILE A 142 -14.41 -5.53 -10.26
CA ILE A 142 -13.07 -5.02 -10.53
C ILE A 142 -12.21 -5.35 -9.32
N VAL A 143 -11.13 -6.07 -9.57
CA VAL A 143 -10.19 -6.53 -8.55
C VAL A 143 -8.86 -5.84 -8.79
N VAL A 144 -8.35 -5.14 -7.78
CA VAL A 144 -7.00 -4.57 -7.79
C VAL A 144 -6.18 -5.27 -6.71
N SER A 145 -5.13 -5.96 -7.13
CA SER A 145 -4.12 -6.51 -6.25
C SER A 145 -2.94 -5.55 -6.18
N GLY A 146 -2.44 -5.31 -4.98
CA GLY A 146 -1.21 -4.58 -4.74
C GLY A 146 -0.18 -5.43 -4.03
N ARG A 147 1.09 -5.13 -4.30
CA ARG A 147 2.22 -5.57 -3.50
C ARG A 147 3.16 -4.40 -3.26
N TYR A 148 3.65 -4.25 -2.05
CA TYR A 148 4.63 -3.22 -1.69
C TYR A 148 5.84 -3.82 -0.98
N SER A 149 7.02 -3.53 -1.49
CA SER A 149 8.28 -3.95 -0.86
C SER A 149 8.77 -2.89 0.13
N TYR A 150 8.67 -3.18 1.42
CA TYR A 150 9.10 -2.32 2.50
C TYR A 150 10.45 -2.77 3.07
N ARG A 151 11.41 -1.85 3.14
CA ARG A 151 12.70 -2.09 3.80
C ARG A 151 12.77 -1.27 5.08
N PRO A 152 13.05 -1.88 6.25
CA PRO A 152 13.29 -1.18 7.50
C PRO A 152 14.37 -0.09 7.37
N LEU A 153 14.25 1.00 8.12
CA LEU A 153 15.21 2.11 8.10
C LEU A 153 16.42 1.72 8.94
N ILE A 154 16.16 1.08 10.07
CA ILE A 154 17.16 0.72 11.05
C ILE A 154 17.65 -0.69 10.73
N SER A 155 18.64 -0.78 9.85
CA SER A 155 19.27 -2.04 9.42
C SER A 155 19.92 -2.83 10.56
N VAL A 156 20.24 -2.15 11.68
CA VAL A 156 20.72 -2.79 12.92
C VAL A 156 19.67 -3.73 13.54
N LEU A 157 18.38 -3.48 13.30
CA LEU A 157 17.30 -4.33 13.79
C LEU A 157 17.07 -5.55 12.88
N ALA A 158 17.07 -5.37 11.56
CA ALA A 158 17.00 -6.45 10.58
C ALA A 158 17.25 -5.96 9.13
N ASP A 159 18.16 -6.60 8.39
CA ASP A 159 18.31 -6.38 6.93
C ASP A 159 17.34 -7.28 6.14
N ILE A 160 16.04 -7.06 6.37
CA ILE A 160 14.95 -7.80 5.75
C ILE A 160 14.14 -6.90 4.82
N THR A 161 13.57 -7.46 3.76
CA THR A 161 12.54 -6.76 2.98
C THR A 161 11.21 -7.42 3.28
N LEU A 162 10.30 -6.67 3.88
CA LEU A 162 8.92 -7.09 4.14
C LEU A 162 8.07 -6.84 2.88
N LYS A 163 7.21 -7.78 2.54
CA LYS A 163 6.24 -7.62 1.45
C LYS A 163 4.86 -7.42 2.06
N PHE A 164 4.24 -6.29 1.75
CA PHE A 164 2.84 -6.05 2.04
C PHE A 164 2.02 -6.45 0.83
N GLU A 165 0.94 -7.18 1.05
CA GLU A 165 0.01 -7.59 0.00
C GLU A 165 -1.40 -7.23 0.44
N TYR A 166 -2.17 -6.67 -0.49
CA TYR A 166 -3.54 -6.27 -0.22
C TYR A 166 -4.34 -6.31 -1.52
N VAL A 167 -5.62 -6.65 -1.40
CA VAL A 167 -6.54 -6.79 -2.53
C VAL A 167 -7.81 -6.02 -2.23
N ALA A 168 -8.18 -5.14 -3.16
CA ALA A 168 -9.46 -4.48 -3.15
C ALA A 168 -10.34 -5.05 -4.26
N ALA A 169 -11.60 -5.34 -3.95
CA ALA A 169 -12.59 -5.77 -4.93
C ALA A 169 -13.82 -4.87 -4.82
N VAL A 170 -14.28 -4.34 -5.95
CA VAL A 170 -15.39 -3.39 -6.02
C VAL A 170 -16.27 -3.62 -7.24
N ASN A 171 -17.54 -3.27 -7.14
CA ASN A 171 -18.44 -3.25 -8.30
C ASN A 171 -18.23 -1.96 -9.10
N PRO A 172 -18.39 -1.99 -10.43
CA PRO A 172 -18.45 -0.78 -11.23
C PRO A 172 -19.64 0.10 -10.80
N PHE A 173 -19.42 1.41 -10.69
CA PHE A 173 -20.43 2.33 -10.13
C PHE A 173 -21.66 2.54 -11.02
N PHE A 174 -21.49 2.42 -12.34
CA PHE A 174 -22.53 2.72 -13.32
C PHE A 174 -23.44 1.50 -13.59
N SER A 175 -22.91 0.28 -13.52
CA SER A 175 -23.68 -0.95 -13.67
C SER A 175 -22.90 -2.15 -13.14
N GLN A 176 -23.55 -2.91 -12.27
CA GLN A 176 -23.00 -4.13 -11.68
C GLN A 176 -22.96 -5.31 -12.65
N ARG A 177 -23.68 -5.24 -13.77
CA ARG A 177 -23.75 -6.34 -14.77
C ARG A 177 -23.01 -6.04 -16.06
N TYR A 178 -22.52 -4.81 -16.22
CA TYR A 178 -21.82 -4.42 -17.42
C TYR A 178 -20.42 -5.06 -17.44
N PRO A 179 -20.07 -5.83 -18.48
CA PRO A 179 -18.75 -6.42 -18.57
C PRO A 179 -17.73 -5.30 -18.72
N TYR A 180 -16.74 -5.26 -17.83
CA TYR A 180 -15.66 -4.29 -17.90
C TYR A 180 -14.70 -4.76 -19.01
N GLN A 181 -14.74 -4.12 -20.18
CA GLN A 181 -14.06 -4.57 -21.40
C GLN A 181 -12.76 -3.80 -21.69
N SER A 182 -11.85 -4.42 -22.45
CA SER A 182 -10.62 -3.80 -22.93
C SER A 182 -10.84 -2.97 -24.21
N GLY A 183 -11.52 -1.82 -24.09
CA GLY A 183 -11.30 -0.69 -25.00
C GLY A 183 -12.17 -0.60 -26.27
N LYS A 184 -13.49 -0.70 -26.16
CA LYS A 184 -14.39 -0.13 -27.17
C LYS A 184 -15.56 0.53 -26.48
N SER A 185 -15.36 1.81 -26.15
CA SER A 185 -16.35 2.68 -25.53
C SER A 185 -17.71 2.54 -26.22
N ASP A 186 -18.66 1.81 -25.64
CA ASP A 186 -20.04 1.77 -26.14
C ASP A 186 -20.68 3.17 -26.03
N PHE A 187 -20.03 4.13 -25.35
CA PHE A 187 -20.40 5.55 -25.37
C PHE A 187 -20.21 6.20 -26.74
N ALA A 188 -19.44 5.61 -27.66
CA ALA A 188 -19.47 6.05 -29.06
C ALA A 188 -20.87 5.89 -29.69
N LYS A 189 -21.68 4.94 -29.19
CA LYS A 189 -23.07 4.72 -29.58
C LYS A 189 -24.02 5.79 -28.99
N TRP A 190 -23.66 6.38 -27.85
CA TRP A 190 -24.43 7.41 -27.14
C TRP A 190 -23.92 8.84 -27.33
N ASN A 191 -22.69 9.01 -27.86
CA ASN A 191 -22.20 10.27 -28.37
C ASN A 191 -22.99 10.61 -29.63
N LEU A 192 -24.18 11.19 -29.43
CA LEU A 192 -24.86 11.99 -30.43
C LEU A 192 -23.80 12.97 -30.96
N LYS A 193 -23.35 12.76 -32.20
CA LYS A 193 -22.56 13.76 -32.91
C LYS A 193 -23.32 15.06 -32.75
N ARG A 194 -22.75 16.04 -32.04
CA ARG A 194 -23.27 17.41 -32.07
C ARG A 194 -23.23 17.80 -33.54
N SER A 195 -24.37 17.76 -34.22
CA SER A 195 -24.51 18.36 -35.53
C SER A 195 -24.07 19.82 -35.38
N PRO A 196 -23.19 20.33 -36.25
CA PRO A 196 -22.78 21.72 -36.18
C PRO A 196 -24.03 22.59 -36.18
N PHE A 197 -24.17 23.42 -35.15
CA PHE A 197 -25.23 24.41 -35.05
C PHE A 197 -25.11 25.31 -36.29
N LYS A 198 -26.07 25.22 -37.20
CA LYS A 198 -26.24 26.21 -38.27
C LYS A 198 -27.10 27.33 -37.68
N PRO A 199 -26.54 28.52 -37.40
CA PRO A 199 -27.41 29.69 -37.20
C PRO A 199 -28.14 29.95 -38.52
N ASN A 200 -29.46 30.07 -38.44
CA ASN A 200 -30.30 30.63 -39.52
C ASN A 200 -30.08 32.13 -39.61
#